data_AF-A0A7S2G8D4-F1
#
_entry.id   AF-A0A7S2G8D4-F1
#
_cell.length_a   1.000
_cell.length_b   1.000
_cell.length_c   1.000
_cell.angle_alpha   90.00
_cell.angle_beta   90.00
_cell.angle_gamma   90.00
#
_symmetry.space_group_name_H-M   'P 1'
#
loop_
_entity.id
_entity.type
_entity.pdbx_description
1 polymer ?
#
loop_
_entity_poly.entity_id
_entity_poly.type
_entity_poly.pdbx_seq_one_letter_code
_entity_poly.pdbx_strand_id
1 'polypeptide(L)'
;CTKGIMAAVDVQDEALPDLLATRLAVLKEKPGPPVITLAHMAMRDEHVPKLVEALHHSECAATSVDLVFNELTGNGLLALCDALCSDGMMAHDLQFLYFGGNDASDEVRAKAVERLRKQRQDVTLDFEPRMRIMTPLMDVGKVFPDSPASQAGMVKYDVILALGALSIAGKKPNRAFKSDAERHLDEIQHFAGIEETLKPLVDAAVRADGTNKHAISVVVERAGVGHLKLVLRPGKWSGPGLLGAKITAVEASLAKPKDRKSPLDVG
;
A
#
# COMPACT_ATOMS: atom_id res chain seq x y z
N CYS A 1 -33.78 -15.45 9.19
CA CYS A 1 -32.95 -14.30 9.63
C CYS A 1 -31.49 -14.73 9.43
N THR A 2 -30.99 -14.58 8.22
CA THR A 2 -29.74 -15.24 7.81
C THR A 2 -29.06 -14.40 6.74
N LYS A 3 -27.82 -14.00 7.06
CA LYS A 3 -26.67 -13.80 6.16
C LYS A 3 -26.97 -13.02 4.87
N GLY A 4 -26.82 -11.69 4.96
CA GLY A 4 -26.53 -10.85 3.80
C GLY A 4 -25.08 -11.08 3.37
N ILE A 5 -24.92 -11.85 2.30
CA ILE A 5 -23.68 -12.02 1.55
C ILE A 5 -23.27 -10.64 1.02
N MET A 6 -22.12 -10.11 1.48
CA MET A 6 -21.50 -8.95 0.83
C MET A 6 -21.05 -9.39 -0.56
N ALA A 7 -21.81 -8.96 -1.57
CA ALA A 7 -21.45 -9.16 -2.95
C ALA A 7 -20.10 -8.48 -3.22
N ALA A 8 -19.15 -9.25 -3.75
CA ALA A 8 -17.96 -8.72 -4.40
C ALA A 8 -18.43 -7.75 -5.49
N VAL A 9 -18.17 -6.46 -5.28
CA VAL A 9 -18.45 -5.44 -6.28
C VAL A 9 -17.34 -5.53 -7.32
N ASP A 10 -17.72 -5.94 -8.51
CA ASP A 10 -16.90 -5.99 -9.72
C ASP A 10 -16.37 -4.57 -10.02
N VAL A 11 -15.09 -4.34 -9.75
CA VAL A 11 -14.37 -3.11 -10.05
C VAL A 11 -13.84 -3.25 -11.48
N GLN A 12 -14.66 -2.94 -12.47
CA GLN A 12 -14.15 -2.78 -13.83
C GLN A 12 -13.40 -1.44 -13.93
N ASP A 13 -12.09 -1.58 -13.85
CA ASP A 13 -11.05 -0.57 -13.81
C ASP A 13 -10.83 -0.01 -15.24
N GLU A 14 -11.47 1.13 -15.56
CA GLU A 14 -11.01 1.91 -16.72
C GLU A 14 -9.71 2.64 -16.33
N ALA A 15 -8.60 1.93 -16.56
CA ALA A 15 -7.22 2.37 -16.72
C ALA A 15 -6.76 3.53 -15.83
N LEU A 16 -6.83 3.34 -14.51
CA LEU A 16 -5.76 3.88 -13.67
C LEU A 16 -4.42 3.27 -14.14
N PRO A 17 -3.29 3.99 -14.06
CA PRO A 17 -1.99 3.40 -14.36
C PRO A 17 -1.80 2.13 -13.52
N ASP A 18 -1.51 0.99 -14.16
CA ASP A 18 -1.31 -0.29 -13.48
C ASP A 18 0.00 -0.22 -12.67
N LEU A 19 -0.12 0.37 -11.48
CA LEU A 19 0.97 0.59 -10.55
C LEU A 19 1.67 -0.72 -10.20
N LEU A 20 0.89 -1.79 -10.01
CA LEU A 20 1.40 -3.11 -9.69
C LEU A 20 2.23 -3.67 -10.85
N ALA A 21 1.69 -3.67 -12.07
CA ALA A 21 2.44 -4.17 -13.23
C ALA A 21 3.72 -3.35 -13.48
N THR A 22 3.65 -2.03 -13.34
CA THR A 22 4.82 -1.15 -13.47
C THR A 22 5.87 -1.48 -12.42
N ARG A 23 5.46 -1.67 -11.17
CA ARG A 23 6.36 -2.01 -10.07
C ARG A 23 6.98 -3.39 -10.24
N LEU A 24 6.20 -4.38 -10.66
CA LEU A 24 6.70 -5.73 -10.95
C LEU A 24 7.67 -5.74 -12.14
N ALA A 25 7.44 -4.91 -13.17
CA ALA A 25 8.37 -4.75 -14.28
C ALA A 25 9.71 -4.17 -13.81
N VAL A 26 9.69 -3.11 -12.99
CA VAL A 26 10.90 -2.53 -12.40
C VAL A 26 11.68 -3.52 -11.56
N LEU A 27 11.00 -4.41 -10.82
CA LEU A 27 11.65 -5.45 -10.01
C LEU A 27 12.33 -6.53 -10.88
N LYS A 28 11.85 -6.77 -12.11
CA LYS A 28 12.47 -7.72 -13.03
C LYS A 28 13.68 -7.16 -13.76
N GLU A 29 13.75 -5.85 -13.98
CA GLU A 29 14.80 -5.21 -14.78
C GLU A 29 16.16 -5.13 -14.06
N LYS A 30 16.21 -5.22 -12.73
CA LYS A 30 17.42 -4.95 -11.95
C LYS A 30 17.40 -5.63 -10.58
N PRO A 31 18.54 -5.73 -9.88
CA PRO A 31 18.57 -6.12 -8.48
C PRO A 31 17.60 -5.25 -7.69
N GLY A 32 16.60 -5.89 -7.08
CA GLY A 32 15.61 -5.20 -6.26
C GLY A 32 16.28 -4.50 -5.07
N PRO A 33 15.71 -3.41 -4.55
CA PRO A 33 16.16 -2.86 -3.28
C PRO A 33 16.04 -3.92 -2.17
N PRO A 34 16.82 -3.79 -1.07
CA PRO A 34 16.70 -4.69 0.08
C PRO A 34 15.28 -4.77 0.65
N VAL A 35 14.45 -3.75 0.41
CA VAL A 35 13.04 -3.76 0.77
C VAL A 35 12.16 -3.51 -0.45
N ILE A 36 11.35 -4.52 -0.79
CA ILE A 36 10.34 -4.45 -1.83
C ILE A 36 9.00 -4.09 -1.20
N THR A 37 8.49 -2.90 -1.51
CA THR A 37 7.13 -2.48 -1.12
C THR A 37 6.16 -2.68 -2.27
N LEU A 38 5.16 -3.53 -2.06
CA LEU A 38 3.97 -3.73 -2.89
C LEU A 38 2.67 -3.50 -2.08
N ALA A 39 2.79 -2.84 -0.92
CA ALA A 39 1.66 -2.57 -0.06
C ALA A 39 0.63 -1.68 -0.77
N HIS A 40 -0.65 -2.00 -0.60
CA HIS A 40 -1.79 -1.25 -1.17
C HIS A 40 -1.62 -0.99 -2.68
N MET A 41 -1.42 -2.07 -3.45
CA MET A 41 -1.35 -2.05 -4.91
C MET A 41 -2.45 -2.90 -5.56
N ALA A 42 -3.53 -3.17 -4.83
CA ALA A 42 -4.63 -4.04 -5.25
C ALA A 42 -4.17 -5.42 -5.78
N MET A 43 -3.07 -5.94 -5.23
CA MET A 43 -2.53 -7.23 -5.64
C MET A 43 -3.49 -8.36 -5.28
N ARG A 44 -3.89 -9.13 -6.29
CA ARG A 44 -4.69 -10.37 -6.16
C ARG A 44 -3.84 -11.62 -6.36
N ASP A 45 -4.38 -12.78 -5.98
CA ASP A 45 -3.69 -14.08 -6.06
C ASP A 45 -3.13 -14.39 -7.46
N GLU A 46 -3.82 -13.96 -8.52
CA GLU A 46 -3.38 -14.12 -9.92
C GLU A 46 -2.04 -13.41 -10.25
N HIS A 47 -1.62 -12.46 -9.40
CA HIS A 47 -0.36 -11.73 -9.54
C HIS A 47 0.80 -12.40 -8.80
N VAL A 48 0.52 -13.34 -7.88
CA VAL A 48 1.55 -14.04 -7.10
C VAL A 48 2.59 -14.72 -8.01
N PRO A 49 2.23 -15.40 -9.12
CA PRO A 49 3.23 -15.96 -10.03
C PRO A 49 4.19 -14.91 -10.61
N LYS A 50 3.71 -13.71 -10.92
CA LYS A 50 4.55 -12.61 -11.44
C LYS A 50 5.52 -12.09 -10.38
N LEU A 51 5.09 -12.04 -9.11
CA LEU A 51 5.95 -11.71 -7.98
C LEU A 51 7.01 -12.78 -7.74
N VAL A 52 6.60 -14.05 -7.75
CA VAL A 52 7.50 -15.20 -7.61
C VAL A 52 8.58 -15.15 -8.70
N GLU A 53 8.20 -14.88 -9.95
CA GLU A 53 9.14 -14.71 -11.05
C GLU A 53 10.13 -13.56 -10.79
N ALA A 54 9.65 -12.41 -10.29
CA ALA A 54 10.52 -11.28 -9.94
C ALA A 54 11.47 -11.61 -8.75
N LEU A 55 11.01 -12.39 -7.78
CA LEU A 55 11.80 -12.81 -6.62
C LEU A 55 12.80 -13.95 -6.94
N HIS A 56 12.53 -14.72 -7.98
CA HIS A 56 13.42 -15.77 -8.48
C HIS A 56 14.58 -15.19 -9.31
N HIS A 57 14.57 -13.90 -9.64
CA HIS A 57 15.69 -13.27 -10.33
C HIS A 57 16.99 -13.49 -9.53
N SER A 58 18.06 -13.96 -10.17
CA SER A 58 19.32 -14.37 -9.51
C SER A 58 20.03 -13.22 -8.77
N GLU A 59 19.58 -11.99 -9.00
CA GLU A 59 20.09 -10.77 -8.37
C GLU A 59 19.12 -10.18 -7.34
N CYS A 60 18.05 -10.89 -6.98
CA CYS A 60 17.10 -10.43 -5.96
C CYS A 60 17.76 -10.49 -4.57
N ALA A 61 18.19 -9.32 -4.08
CA ALA A 61 18.76 -9.13 -2.73
C ALA A 61 17.71 -8.63 -1.71
N ALA A 62 16.44 -8.99 -1.93
CA ALA A 62 15.35 -8.53 -1.10
C ALA A 62 15.38 -9.22 0.27
N THR A 63 15.64 -8.43 1.31
CA THR A 63 15.56 -8.85 2.72
C THR A 63 14.15 -8.73 3.29
N SER A 64 13.30 -7.91 2.67
CA SER A 64 11.92 -7.69 3.10
C SER A 64 10.99 -7.51 1.92
N VAL A 65 9.81 -8.13 1.98
CA VAL A 65 8.71 -7.93 1.03
C VAL A 65 7.47 -7.50 1.80
N ASP A 66 6.95 -6.31 1.48
CA ASP A 66 5.75 -5.74 2.09
C ASP A 66 4.55 -5.87 1.14
N LEU A 67 3.61 -6.76 1.48
CA LEU A 67 2.37 -7.03 0.76
C LEU A 67 1.13 -6.54 1.52
N VAL A 68 1.29 -5.67 2.52
CA VAL A 68 0.20 -5.27 3.41
C VAL A 68 -0.91 -4.55 2.64
N PHE A 69 -2.16 -4.72 3.06
CA PHE A 69 -3.35 -4.03 2.50
C PHE A 69 -3.65 -4.29 1.02
N ASN A 70 -3.29 -5.46 0.50
CA ASN A 70 -3.66 -5.90 -0.84
C ASN A 70 -5.02 -6.63 -0.85
N GLU A 71 -5.28 -7.42 -1.89
CA GLU A 71 -6.47 -8.24 -2.10
C GLU A 71 -6.06 -9.72 -2.22
N LEU A 72 -4.96 -10.09 -1.56
CA LEU A 72 -4.48 -11.46 -1.52
C LEU A 72 -5.35 -12.28 -0.58
N THR A 73 -5.63 -13.51 -0.97
CA THR A 73 -6.32 -14.47 -0.12
C THR A 73 -5.34 -15.42 0.56
N GLY A 74 -5.86 -16.27 1.44
CA GLY A 74 -5.13 -17.40 1.97
C GLY A 74 -4.50 -18.30 0.88
N ASN A 75 -5.10 -18.42 -0.29
CA ASN A 75 -4.53 -19.19 -1.40
C ASN A 75 -3.27 -18.52 -1.96
N GLY A 76 -3.31 -17.21 -2.19
CA GLY A 76 -2.15 -16.43 -2.62
C GLY A 76 -1.00 -16.50 -1.61
N LEU A 77 -1.30 -16.39 -0.31
CA LEU A 77 -0.30 -16.56 0.76
C LEU A 77 0.36 -17.94 0.71
N LEU A 78 -0.44 -19.00 0.65
CA LEU A 78 0.06 -20.37 0.64
C LEU A 78 0.89 -20.66 -0.61
N ALA A 79 0.47 -20.17 -1.78
CA ALA A 79 1.23 -20.29 -3.02
C ALA A 79 2.58 -19.56 -2.95
N LEU A 80 2.61 -18.35 -2.38
CA LEU A 80 3.85 -17.62 -2.17
C LEU A 80 4.78 -18.36 -1.20
N CYS A 81 4.26 -18.89 -0.09
CA CYS A 81 5.04 -19.70 0.85
C CYS A 81 5.58 -20.97 0.18
N ASP A 82 4.79 -21.66 -0.63
CA ASP A 82 5.22 -22.85 -1.36
C ASP A 82 6.36 -22.53 -2.33
N ALA A 83 6.28 -21.38 -3.03
CA ALA A 83 7.36 -20.91 -3.89
C ALA A 83 8.63 -20.55 -3.09
N LEU A 84 8.51 -19.89 -1.93
CA LEU A 84 9.64 -19.59 -1.02
C LEU A 84 10.32 -20.82 -0.47
N CYS A 85 9.56 -21.91 -0.35
CA CYS A 85 10.01 -23.20 0.11
C CYS A 85 10.59 -24.07 -1.03
N SER A 86 10.31 -23.76 -2.30
CA SER A 86 10.81 -24.55 -3.43
C SER A 86 12.34 -24.40 -3.64
N ASP A 87 13.05 -25.54 -3.72
CA ASP A 87 14.45 -25.83 -4.11
C ASP A 87 15.56 -24.77 -3.98
N GLY A 88 15.43 -23.81 -3.05
CA GLY A 88 16.54 -23.23 -2.31
C GLY A 88 17.23 -21.99 -2.89
N MET A 89 16.69 -21.35 -3.94
CA MET A 89 17.31 -20.14 -4.52
C MET A 89 16.39 -18.92 -4.59
N MET A 90 15.08 -19.05 -4.34
CA MET A 90 14.16 -17.92 -4.43
C MET A 90 14.26 -17.01 -3.20
N ALA A 91 14.60 -15.74 -3.44
CA ALA A 91 14.73 -14.71 -2.40
C ALA A 91 15.47 -15.23 -1.15
N HIS A 92 16.67 -15.77 -1.36
CA HIS A 92 17.47 -16.40 -0.30
C HIS A 92 17.81 -15.45 0.85
N ASP A 93 17.91 -14.15 0.57
CA ASP A 93 18.16 -13.11 1.58
C ASP A 93 16.90 -12.67 2.32
N LEU A 94 15.71 -13.15 1.93
CA LEU A 94 14.44 -12.74 2.52
C LEU A 94 14.37 -13.13 3.98
N GLN A 95 14.13 -12.15 4.85
CA GLN A 95 13.96 -12.34 6.29
C GLN A 95 12.56 -11.94 6.76
N PHE A 96 11.89 -11.04 6.05
CA PHE A 96 10.58 -10.53 6.45
C PHE A 96 9.58 -10.55 5.29
N LEU A 97 8.43 -11.17 5.54
CA LEU A 97 7.26 -11.13 4.68
C LEU A 97 6.10 -10.50 5.45
N TYR A 98 5.69 -9.30 5.06
CA TYR A 98 4.57 -8.59 5.70
C TYR A 98 3.30 -8.83 4.89
N PHE A 99 2.28 -9.41 5.51
CA PHE A 99 1.03 -9.82 4.85
C PHE A 99 -0.23 -9.24 5.51
N GLY A 100 -0.09 -8.39 6.54
CA GLY A 100 -1.23 -7.83 7.26
C GLY A 100 -2.26 -7.11 6.38
N GLY A 101 -3.53 -7.11 6.81
CA GLY A 101 -4.59 -6.40 6.09
C GLY A 101 -5.04 -7.07 4.77
N ASN A 102 -4.60 -8.30 4.50
CA ASN A 102 -5.11 -9.19 3.45
C ASN A 102 -6.12 -10.21 4.03
N ASP A 103 -6.84 -10.89 3.14
CA ASP A 103 -7.88 -11.85 3.51
C ASP A 103 -7.31 -13.27 3.72
N ALA A 104 -6.83 -13.54 4.93
CA ALA A 104 -6.39 -14.89 5.31
C ALA A 104 -6.96 -15.24 6.68
N SER A 105 -7.64 -16.40 6.76
CA SER A 105 -8.12 -16.93 8.02
C SER A 105 -6.96 -17.35 8.93
N ASP A 106 -7.21 -17.40 10.24
CA ASP A 106 -6.18 -17.76 11.21
C ASP A 106 -5.64 -19.18 11.00
N GLU A 107 -6.47 -20.11 10.51
CA GLU A 107 -6.03 -21.46 10.13
C GLU A 107 -5.03 -21.44 8.96
N VAL A 108 -5.31 -20.61 7.94
CA VAL A 108 -4.41 -20.47 6.79
C VAL A 108 -3.11 -19.79 7.21
N ARG A 109 -3.18 -18.77 8.05
CA ARG A 109 -2.00 -18.08 8.61
C ARG A 109 -1.12 -19.05 9.39
N ALA A 110 -1.71 -19.87 10.27
CA ALA A 110 -0.98 -20.89 11.02
C ALA A 110 -0.31 -21.91 10.08
N LYS A 111 -1.01 -22.35 9.03
CA LYS A 111 -0.46 -23.26 8.02
C LYS A 111 0.70 -22.63 7.25
N ALA A 112 0.63 -21.35 6.88
CA ALA A 112 1.69 -20.64 6.20
C ALA A 112 2.96 -20.53 7.08
N VAL A 113 2.80 -20.19 8.36
CA VAL A 113 3.89 -20.15 9.33
C VAL A 113 4.54 -21.53 9.49
N GLU A 114 3.75 -22.59 9.61
CA GLU A 114 4.27 -23.95 9.74
C GLU A 114 5.01 -24.42 8.48
N ARG A 115 4.59 -23.99 7.28
CA ARG A 115 5.31 -24.26 6.03
C ARG A 115 6.69 -23.62 6.04
N LEU A 116 6.74 -22.31 6.32
CA LEU A 116 8.02 -21.58 6.40
C LEU A 116 8.92 -22.17 7.49
N ARG A 117 8.38 -22.52 8.67
CA ARG A 117 9.16 -23.17 9.75
C ARG A 117 9.85 -24.48 9.31
N LYS A 118 9.31 -25.21 8.32
CA LYS A 118 9.94 -26.46 7.87
C LYS A 118 11.11 -26.25 6.92
N GLN A 119 11.07 -25.23 6.06
CA GLN A 119 12.03 -25.09 4.94
C GLN A 119 12.74 -23.72 4.89
N ARG A 120 12.16 -22.69 5.51
CA ARG A 120 12.63 -21.30 5.54
C ARG A 120 12.43 -20.67 6.93
N GLN A 121 13.13 -21.22 7.93
CA GLN A 121 13.09 -20.74 9.32
C GLN A 121 13.67 -19.34 9.51
N ASP A 122 14.44 -18.89 8.53
CA ASP A 122 14.99 -17.54 8.38
C ASP A 122 13.93 -16.48 8.06
N VAL A 123 12.77 -16.88 7.51
CA VAL A 123 11.71 -15.96 7.11
C VAL A 123 10.69 -15.78 8.23
N THR A 124 10.55 -14.56 8.71
CA THR A 124 9.48 -14.12 9.60
C THR A 124 8.27 -13.66 8.79
N LEU A 125 7.12 -14.31 9.00
CA LEU A 125 5.84 -13.93 8.44
C LEU A 125 5.03 -13.10 9.44
N ASP A 126 4.73 -11.87 9.08
CA ASP A 126 4.09 -10.89 9.94
C ASP A 126 2.72 -10.48 9.38
N PHE A 127 1.69 -10.59 10.22
CA PHE A 127 0.30 -10.32 9.87
C PHE A 127 -0.24 -9.01 10.43
N GLU A 128 0.60 -8.19 11.09
CA GLU A 128 0.17 -6.89 11.58
C GLU A 128 -0.20 -6.00 10.38
N PRO A 129 -1.43 -5.47 10.33
CA PRO A 129 -1.92 -4.63 9.23
C PRO A 129 -1.27 -3.24 9.33
N ARG A 130 0.01 -3.14 9.00
CA ARG A 130 0.81 -1.93 9.16
C ARG A 130 1.80 -1.77 8.01
N MET A 131 1.77 -0.60 7.39
CA MET A 131 2.77 -0.20 6.39
C MET A 131 3.98 0.35 7.12
N ARG A 132 5.16 -0.25 6.92
CA ARG A 132 6.34 0.03 7.76
C ARG A 132 7.25 1.13 7.21
N ILE A 133 7.19 1.39 5.91
CA ILE A 133 8.13 2.25 5.19
C ILE A 133 7.34 3.27 4.37
N MET A 134 6.52 4.08 5.05
CA MET A 134 5.68 5.07 4.39
C MET A 134 5.92 6.44 5.00
N THR A 135 5.99 7.44 4.11
CA THR A 135 5.98 8.84 4.52
C THR A 135 4.54 9.33 4.47
N PRO A 136 4.02 9.92 5.57
CA PRO A 136 2.71 10.56 5.56
C PRO A 136 2.54 11.49 4.36
N LEU A 137 1.42 11.38 3.65
CA LEU A 137 1.09 12.28 2.54
C LEU A 137 0.44 13.55 3.07
N MET A 138 -0.56 13.39 3.95
CA MET A 138 -1.42 14.49 4.39
C MET A 138 -2.14 14.16 5.70
N ASP A 139 -2.44 15.19 6.47
CA ASP A 139 -3.29 15.14 7.65
C ASP A 139 -4.74 15.43 7.27
N VAL A 140 -5.65 14.69 7.88
CA VAL A 140 -7.09 14.91 7.79
C VAL A 140 -7.51 15.90 8.88
N GLY A 141 -7.93 17.08 8.47
CA GLY A 141 -8.56 18.08 9.31
C GLY A 141 -10.04 17.80 9.53
N LYS A 142 -10.91 18.77 9.25
CA LYS A 142 -12.35 18.61 9.43
C LYS A 142 -12.92 17.67 8.37
N VAL A 143 -13.62 16.61 8.79
CA VAL A 143 -14.45 15.77 7.92
C VAL A 143 -15.89 16.27 7.97
N PHE A 144 -16.51 16.50 6.82
CA PHE A 144 -17.86 17.01 6.71
C PHE A 144 -18.89 15.87 6.75
N PRO A 145 -20.02 16.02 7.46
CA PRO A 145 -21.08 15.01 7.47
C PRO A 145 -21.57 14.65 6.06
N ASP A 146 -21.93 13.39 5.87
CA ASP A 146 -22.44 12.82 4.61
C ASP A 146 -21.52 12.95 3.40
N SER A 147 -20.27 13.42 3.60
CA SER A 147 -19.29 13.50 2.53
C SER A 147 -18.73 12.12 2.15
N PRO A 148 -18.12 11.99 0.95
CA PRO A 148 -17.38 10.78 0.60
C PRO A 148 -16.37 10.35 1.67
N ALA A 149 -15.63 11.29 2.27
CA ALA A 149 -14.69 11.02 3.36
C ALA A 149 -15.38 10.48 4.61
N SER A 150 -16.50 11.09 5.04
CA SER A 150 -17.26 10.61 6.19
C SER A 150 -17.88 9.24 5.94
N GLN A 151 -18.39 8.99 4.74
CA GLN A 151 -18.98 7.70 4.35
C GLN A 151 -17.94 6.58 4.31
N ALA A 152 -16.70 6.89 3.93
CA ALA A 152 -15.59 5.96 4.01
C ALA A 152 -15.05 5.75 5.43
N GLY A 153 -15.58 6.47 6.43
CA GLY A 153 -15.17 6.35 7.83
C GLY A 153 -13.92 7.12 8.19
N MET A 154 -13.49 8.09 7.38
CA MET A 154 -12.39 9.00 7.74
C MET A 154 -12.82 9.91 8.90
N VAL A 155 -11.87 10.22 9.79
CA VAL A 155 -12.09 11.14 10.91
C VAL A 155 -11.00 12.19 10.99
N LYS A 156 -11.26 13.24 11.77
CA LYS A 156 -10.26 14.26 12.08
C LYS A 156 -9.05 13.62 12.74
N TYR A 157 -7.86 14.05 12.33
CA TYR A 157 -6.54 13.57 12.76
C TYR A 157 -6.13 12.19 12.22
N ASP A 158 -6.89 11.62 11.29
CA ASP A 158 -6.33 10.54 10.46
C ASP A 158 -5.14 11.09 9.65
N VAL A 159 -4.10 10.28 9.52
CA VAL A 159 -2.93 10.58 8.69
C VAL A 159 -3.02 9.71 7.44
N ILE A 160 -3.20 10.30 6.27
CA ILE A 160 -3.24 9.55 5.01
C ILE A 160 -1.82 9.15 4.64
N LEU A 161 -1.59 7.85 4.54
CA LEU A 161 -0.32 7.25 4.18
C LEU A 161 -0.25 6.88 2.68
N ALA A 162 -1.39 6.54 2.09
CA ALA A 162 -1.50 6.23 0.68
C ALA A 162 -2.93 6.45 0.17
N LEU A 163 -3.08 6.83 -1.10
CA LEU A 163 -4.36 7.18 -1.73
C LEU A 163 -4.32 6.85 -3.22
N GLY A 164 -5.06 5.83 -3.64
CA GLY A 164 -4.92 5.25 -4.98
C GLY A 164 -3.48 4.80 -5.23
N ALA A 165 -2.90 5.21 -6.36
CA ALA A 165 -1.49 4.95 -6.67
C ALA A 165 -0.50 5.81 -5.85
N LEU A 166 -0.98 6.90 -5.24
CA LEU A 166 -0.14 7.86 -4.53
C LEU A 166 0.32 7.28 -3.20
N SER A 167 1.64 7.18 -3.06
CA SER A 167 2.27 6.49 -1.93
C SER A 167 3.60 7.12 -1.49
N ILE A 168 4.10 8.12 -2.22
CA ILE A 168 5.41 8.73 -1.96
C ILE A 168 5.27 10.25 -1.86
N ALA A 169 5.62 10.83 -0.70
CA ALA A 169 5.72 12.28 -0.50
C ALA A 169 7.18 12.77 -0.46
N GLY A 170 7.40 14.03 -0.83
CA GLY A 170 8.54 14.83 -0.32
C GLY A 170 9.90 14.69 -1.01
N LYS A 171 10.13 13.74 -1.91
CA LYS A 171 11.33 13.74 -2.77
C LYS A 171 10.97 14.20 -4.16
N LYS A 172 11.68 15.22 -4.68
CA LYS A 172 11.59 15.53 -6.12
C LYS A 172 11.84 14.24 -6.92
N PRO A 173 11.09 14.02 -8.01
CA PRO A 173 11.30 12.91 -8.93
C PRO A 173 12.78 12.65 -9.16
N ASN A 174 13.22 11.41 -8.97
CA ASN A 174 14.62 11.07 -9.13
C ASN A 174 15.05 11.28 -10.59
N ARG A 175 15.64 12.43 -10.92
CA ARG A 175 16.03 12.75 -12.29
C ARG A 175 17.09 11.80 -12.88
N ALA A 176 17.70 10.94 -12.07
CA ALA A 176 18.61 9.89 -12.51
C ALA A 176 17.86 8.53 -12.66
N PHE A 177 16.76 8.53 -13.41
CA PHE A 177 16.06 7.30 -13.79
C PHE A 177 16.96 6.45 -14.68
N LYS A 178 16.95 5.14 -14.46
CA LYS A 178 17.74 4.17 -15.23
C LYS A 178 16.90 3.40 -16.26
N SER A 179 15.57 3.47 -16.17
CA SER A 179 14.65 2.90 -17.17
C SER A 179 13.37 3.72 -17.32
N ASP A 180 12.65 3.48 -18.43
CA ASP A 180 11.33 4.09 -18.68
C ASP A 180 10.28 3.61 -17.66
N ALA A 181 10.37 2.36 -17.21
CA ALA A 181 9.50 1.80 -16.19
C ALA A 181 9.70 2.49 -14.82
N GLU A 182 10.95 2.78 -14.43
CA GLU A 182 11.24 3.57 -13.22
C GLU A 182 10.67 4.99 -13.29
N ARG A 183 10.83 5.65 -14.45
CA ARG A 183 10.30 6.99 -14.65
C ARG A 183 8.78 6.99 -14.55
N HIS A 184 8.12 6.05 -15.23
CA HIS A 184 6.66 5.93 -15.18
C HIS A 184 6.16 5.62 -13.76
N LEU A 185 6.84 4.74 -13.04
CA LEU A 185 6.53 4.40 -11.65
C LEU A 185 6.60 5.62 -10.72
N ASP A 186 7.63 6.44 -10.86
CA ASP A 186 7.80 7.66 -10.07
C ASP A 186 6.70 8.68 -10.39
N GLU A 187 6.36 8.86 -11.68
CA GLU A 187 5.28 9.75 -12.13
C GLU A 187 3.92 9.40 -11.53
N ILE A 188 3.59 8.12 -11.38
CA ILE A 188 2.28 7.67 -10.89
C ILE A 188 2.20 7.54 -9.37
N GLN A 189 3.32 7.32 -8.67
CA GLN A 189 3.34 7.16 -7.20
C GLN A 189 3.56 8.48 -6.45
N HIS A 190 4.12 9.48 -7.12
CA HIS A 190 4.57 10.70 -6.49
C HIS A 190 3.42 11.66 -6.15
N PHE A 191 3.30 12.01 -4.88
CA PHE A 191 2.45 13.09 -4.41
C PHE A 191 3.21 14.41 -4.43
N ALA A 192 2.90 15.26 -5.41
CA ALA A 192 3.48 16.60 -5.54
C ALA A 192 2.68 17.65 -4.74
N GLY A 193 1.36 17.48 -4.67
CA GLY A 193 0.48 18.40 -3.98
C GLY A 193 -1.01 18.09 -4.19
N ILE A 194 -1.84 18.85 -3.49
CA ILE A 194 -3.30 18.69 -3.54
C ILE A 194 -3.84 19.02 -4.94
N GLU A 195 -3.41 20.15 -5.51
CA GLU A 195 -3.91 20.58 -6.82
C GLU A 195 -3.26 19.81 -7.97
N GLU A 196 -1.96 19.49 -7.89
CA GLU A 196 -1.23 18.85 -8.99
C GLU A 196 -1.51 17.35 -9.11
N THR A 197 -1.78 16.67 -7.99
CA THR A 197 -1.83 15.20 -7.99
C THR A 197 -3.17 14.68 -7.49
N LEU A 198 -3.64 15.19 -6.35
CA LEU A 198 -4.78 14.58 -5.68
C LEU A 198 -6.12 14.95 -6.34
N LYS A 199 -6.29 16.21 -6.72
CA LYS A 199 -7.50 16.66 -7.41
C LYS A 199 -7.69 15.97 -8.77
N PRO A 200 -6.68 15.87 -9.66
CA PRO A 200 -6.81 15.08 -10.89
C PRO A 200 -7.19 13.61 -10.64
N LEU A 201 -6.63 12.99 -9.60
CA LEU A 201 -6.98 11.61 -9.22
C LEU A 201 -8.45 11.49 -8.79
N VAL A 202 -8.95 12.44 -8.01
CA VAL A 202 -10.36 12.48 -7.60
C VAL A 202 -11.28 12.77 -8.79
N ASP A 203 -10.91 13.70 -9.66
CA ASP A 203 -11.67 14.06 -10.85
C ASP A 203 -11.76 12.87 -11.83
N ALA A 204 -10.67 12.11 -12.01
CA ALA A 204 -10.65 10.89 -12.82
C ALA A 204 -11.59 9.79 -12.26
N ALA A 205 -11.86 9.81 -10.96
CA ALA A 205 -12.75 8.89 -10.27
C ALA A 205 -14.23 9.31 -10.31
N VAL A 206 -14.57 10.44 -10.94
CA VAL A 206 -15.93 10.99 -11.03
C VAL A 206 -16.36 11.12 -12.49
N ARG A 207 -17.59 10.70 -12.80
CA ARG A 207 -18.18 10.84 -14.14
C ARG A 207 -18.62 12.29 -14.39
N ALA A 208 -18.86 12.64 -15.64
CA ALA A 208 -19.33 13.98 -16.03
C ALA A 208 -20.67 14.39 -15.37
N ASP A 209 -21.52 13.43 -15.01
CA ASP A 209 -22.78 13.68 -14.29
C ASP A 209 -22.59 13.85 -12.76
N GLY A 210 -21.36 13.72 -12.27
CA GLY A 210 -20.99 13.79 -10.87
C GLY A 210 -21.17 12.47 -10.10
N THR A 211 -21.49 11.36 -10.76
CA THR A 211 -21.54 10.05 -10.08
C THR A 211 -20.16 9.42 -9.97
N ASN A 212 -19.98 8.52 -9.01
CA ASN A 212 -18.72 7.79 -8.84
C ASN A 212 -18.44 6.92 -10.09
N LYS A 213 -17.28 7.11 -10.72
CA LYS A 213 -16.78 6.23 -11.80
C LYS A 213 -16.13 4.99 -11.21
N HIS A 214 -15.18 5.18 -10.29
CA HIS A 214 -14.48 4.11 -9.58
C HIS A 214 -14.15 4.53 -8.15
N ALA A 215 -13.94 3.55 -7.28
CA ALA A 215 -13.55 3.80 -5.90
C ALA A 215 -12.05 4.05 -5.78
N ILE A 216 -11.65 4.83 -4.77
CA ILE A 216 -10.25 5.11 -4.45
C ILE A 216 -9.94 4.44 -3.11
N SER A 217 -9.02 3.47 -3.10
CA SER A 217 -8.54 2.88 -1.85
C SER A 217 -7.59 3.85 -1.15
N VAL A 218 -7.76 3.99 0.16
CA VAL A 218 -6.98 4.89 1.01
C VAL A 218 -6.48 4.12 2.20
N VAL A 219 -5.22 4.31 2.57
CA VAL A 219 -4.70 3.80 3.84
C VAL A 219 -4.41 4.98 4.75
N VAL A 220 -5.02 4.95 5.93
CA VAL A 220 -4.82 5.96 6.97
C VAL A 220 -4.17 5.33 8.20
N GLU A 221 -3.35 6.10 8.90
CA GLU A 221 -2.97 5.83 10.27
C GLU A 221 -3.89 6.62 11.20
N ARG A 222 -4.50 5.92 12.17
CA ARG A 222 -5.38 6.49 13.18
C ARG A 222 -4.81 6.25 14.57
N ALA A 223 -4.65 7.34 15.33
CA ALA A 223 -4.15 7.26 16.70
C ALA A 223 -4.99 6.30 17.56
N GLY A 224 -4.31 5.37 18.23
CA GLY A 224 -4.94 4.36 19.10
C GLY A 224 -5.65 3.21 18.37
N VAL A 225 -5.75 3.24 17.03
CA VAL A 225 -6.36 2.16 16.23
C VAL A 225 -5.32 1.48 15.34
N GLY A 226 -4.34 2.22 14.82
CA GLY A 226 -3.34 1.71 13.88
C GLY A 226 -3.71 2.05 12.43
N HIS A 227 -3.26 1.23 11.47
CA HIS A 227 -3.51 1.51 10.06
C HIS A 227 -4.82 0.88 9.60
N LEU A 228 -5.57 1.61 8.78
CA LEU A 228 -6.87 1.20 8.26
C LEU A 228 -6.90 1.38 6.74
N LYS A 229 -7.37 0.35 6.03
CA LYS A 229 -7.74 0.46 4.61
C LYS A 229 -9.19 0.92 4.52
N LEU A 230 -9.39 2.07 3.91
CA LEU A 230 -10.69 2.69 3.65
C LEU A 230 -10.94 2.72 2.14
N VAL A 231 -12.20 2.84 1.75
CA VAL A 231 -12.60 2.92 0.34
C VAL A 231 -13.42 4.18 0.13
N LEU A 232 -12.86 5.14 -0.58
CA LEU A 232 -13.53 6.38 -0.95
C LEU A 232 -14.32 6.19 -2.25
N ARG A 233 -15.55 6.69 -2.25
CA ARG A 233 -16.40 6.75 -3.45
C ARG A 233 -16.69 8.22 -3.75
N PRO A 234 -15.76 8.95 -4.39
CA PRO A 234 -15.99 10.34 -4.74
C PRO A 234 -17.21 10.47 -5.65
N GLY A 235 -17.98 11.53 -5.44
CA GLY A 235 -19.15 11.86 -6.22
C GLY A 235 -19.46 13.35 -6.08
N LYS A 236 -20.63 13.76 -6.57
CA LYS A 236 -21.07 15.15 -6.59
C LYS A 236 -21.15 15.68 -5.17
N TRP A 237 -20.22 16.55 -4.82
CA TRP A 237 -20.16 17.17 -3.52
C TRP A 237 -19.80 18.64 -3.68
N SER A 238 -20.52 19.51 -2.97
CA SER A 238 -20.47 20.97 -3.12
C SER A 238 -19.92 21.70 -1.89
N GLY A 239 -19.37 20.97 -0.92
CA GLY A 239 -18.82 21.58 0.30
C GLY A 239 -17.40 22.12 0.13
N PRO A 240 -16.81 22.67 1.21
CA PRO A 240 -15.42 23.17 1.19
C PRO A 240 -14.40 22.08 1.58
N GLY A 241 -13.39 21.82 0.74
CA GLY A 241 -12.37 20.78 0.97
C GLY A 241 -12.26 19.78 -0.19
N LEU A 242 -11.50 18.70 -0.01
CA LEU A 242 -11.37 17.66 -1.01
C LEU A 242 -11.95 16.36 -0.45
N LEU A 243 -12.80 15.69 -1.22
CA LEU A 243 -13.56 14.49 -0.78
C LEU A 243 -14.48 14.77 0.42
N GLY A 244 -14.75 16.04 0.69
CA GLY A 244 -15.40 16.52 1.91
C GLY A 244 -14.65 16.24 3.20
N ALA A 245 -13.32 16.39 3.12
CA ALA A 245 -12.48 16.70 4.25
C ALA A 245 -11.57 17.91 3.96
N LYS A 246 -11.25 18.70 4.98
CA LYS A 246 -10.12 19.63 4.91
C LYS A 246 -8.84 18.81 5.07
N ILE A 247 -8.04 18.70 4.03
CA ILE A 247 -6.76 18.00 4.03
C ILE A 247 -5.61 19.00 4.06
N THR A 248 -4.49 18.62 4.65
CA THR A 248 -3.28 19.44 4.68
C THR A 248 -2.09 18.55 4.41
N ALA A 249 -1.32 18.84 3.35
CA ALA A 249 -0.13 18.07 3.04
C ALA A 249 0.84 18.13 4.22
N VAL A 250 1.44 16.99 4.56
CA VAL A 250 2.52 16.97 5.54
C VAL A 250 3.73 17.59 4.84
N GLU A 251 4.18 18.76 5.30
CA GLU A 251 5.45 19.28 4.82
C GLU A 251 6.51 18.22 5.11
N ALA A 252 7.21 17.78 4.06
CA ALA A 252 8.31 16.84 4.18
C ALA A 252 9.42 17.51 5.00
N SER A 253 9.29 17.45 6.32
CA SER A 253 10.26 18.06 7.20
C SER A 253 11.58 17.33 6.96
N LEU A 254 12.58 18.06 6.50
CA LEU A 254 13.99 17.68 6.59
C LEU A 254 14.43 17.69 8.06
N ALA A 255 13.66 17.03 8.94
CA ALA A 255 14.00 16.92 10.33
C ALA A 255 15.13 15.90 10.46
N LYS A 256 16.35 16.43 10.56
CA LYS A 256 17.48 15.70 11.16
C LYS A 256 16.98 15.04 12.46
N PRO A 257 17.39 13.79 12.75
CA PRO A 257 16.98 13.12 13.97
C PRO A 257 17.34 14.02 15.15
N LYS A 258 16.33 14.54 15.84
CA LYS A 258 16.55 15.23 17.11
C LYS A 258 16.96 14.15 18.10
N ASP A 259 18.19 14.25 18.57
CA ASP A 259 18.71 13.49 19.71
C ASP A 259 17.65 13.46 20.82
N ARG A 260 16.97 12.31 20.96
CA ARG A 260 16.32 11.99 22.22
C ARG A 260 17.44 11.78 23.22
N LYS A 261 17.73 12.82 24.00
CA LYS A 261 18.52 12.66 25.23
C LYS A 261 17.83 11.61 26.09
N SER A 262 18.48 10.47 26.27
CA SER A 262 18.15 9.47 27.27
C SER A 262 18.25 10.12 28.66
N PRO A 263 17.25 9.97 29.55
CA PRO A 263 17.36 10.42 30.92
C PRO A 263 18.07 9.34 31.75
N LEU A 264 19.38 9.19 31.54
CA LEU A 264 20.28 8.44 32.41
C LEU A 264 21.65 9.14 32.36
N ASP A 265 22.25 9.28 33.53
CA ASP A 265 23.51 9.97 33.87
C ASP A 265 23.44 11.50 33.99
N VAL A 266 23.14 11.99 35.19
CA VAL A 266 24.11 12.31 36.27
C VAL A 266 23.29 12.46 37.56
N GLY A 267 23.63 11.83 38.69
CA GLY A 267 24.95 11.81 39.31
C GLY A 267 24.96 12.88 40.39
#